data_AF-Q3ICW1-F1
#
_entry.id   AF-Q3ICW1-F1
#
_cell.length_a   1.000
_cell.length_b   1.000
_cell.length_c   1.000
_cell.angle_alpha   90.00
_cell.angle_beta   90.00
_cell.angle_gamma   90.00
#
_symmetry.space_group_name_H-M   'P 1'
#
loop_
_entity.id
_entity.type
_entity.pdbx_description
1 polymer ?
#
loop_
_entity_poly.entity_id
_entity_poly.type
_entity_poly.pdbx_seq_one_letter_code
_entity_poly.pdbx_strand_id
1 'polypeptide(L)'
;MNERSDIEFPVWRKKVDNSFLNEKVTPIPKWLWSVWEIEETFNNVNTTKDHASEVDIIFAGETYKGNVFFSSRASGKMCRFSFEQKLHSILKEQFLMSYMRSLEGKIRKAVGSKSDIEKEIPFWEFLDIEFNAESKLFKFICHYNQQPIFPELFKQLVSSPAIKAVDDFMNKKEANRIYKQNWKPRSEYKNEVGAENVIYTLIDTENKLIYIGEAKKLIARFDSNSHTVIPKWNFYKYNVLPKSLEDYRLTLERMAIRDMANFLENEADIPKIEISAYKLVNRKIDK
;
A
#
# COMPACT_ATOMS: atom_id res chain seq x y z
N MET A 1 -2.15 23.44 19.17
CA MET A 1 -3.07 22.67 18.33
C MET A 1 -4.33 23.50 18.24
N ASN A 2 -4.59 24.10 17.09
CA ASN A 2 -5.74 24.99 16.94
C ASN A 2 -6.90 24.16 16.41
N GLU A 3 -8.08 24.35 17.01
CA GLU A 3 -9.31 23.82 16.44
C GLU A 3 -9.49 24.36 15.04
N ARG A 4 -10.01 23.51 14.17
CA ARG A 4 -10.20 23.81 12.76
C ARG A 4 -11.39 24.74 12.56
N SER A 5 -11.26 25.69 11.64
CA SER A 5 -12.32 26.65 11.31
C SER A 5 -12.98 26.40 9.95
N ASP A 6 -12.36 25.62 9.06
CA ASP A 6 -12.89 25.24 7.73
C ASP A 6 -13.68 23.91 7.80
N ILE A 7 -14.70 23.88 8.65
CA ILE A 7 -15.64 22.76 8.76
C ILE A 7 -16.86 23.08 7.88
N GLU A 8 -17.15 22.22 6.92
CA GLU A 8 -18.27 22.39 5.97
C GLU A 8 -19.50 21.58 6.39
N PHE A 9 -19.29 20.38 6.96
CA PHE A 9 -20.35 19.50 7.42
C PHE A 9 -20.09 19.04 8.86
N PRO A 10 -21.09 18.46 9.57
CA PRO A 10 -20.88 17.94 10.91
C PRO A 10 -19.70 16.96 10.95
N VAL A 11 -18.77 17.19 11.87
CA VAL A 11 -17.49 16.46 11.91
C VAL A 11 -17.53 15.32 12.92
N TRP A 12 -17.01 14.17 12.49
CA TRP A 12 -16.59 13.08 13.36
C TRP A 12 -15.07 13.08 13.49
N ARG A 13 -14.58 13.51 14.66
CA ARG A 13 -13.17 13.33 15.01
C ARG A 13 -12.93 11.89 15.42
N LYS A 14 -12.42 11.08 14.48
CA LYS A 14 -12.12 9.67 14.70
C LYS A 14 -10.68 9.48 15.15
N LYS A 15 -10.49 8.82 16.30
CA LYS A 15 -9.18 8.25 16.67
C LYS A 15 -8.79 7.18 15.65
N VAL A 16 -7.58 7.26 15.13
CA VAL A 16 -7.03 6.27 14.21
C VAL A 16 -6.63 5.04 15.02
N ASP A 17 -7.42 3.98 14.87
CA ASP A 17 -7.33 2.77 15.66
C ASP A 17 -7.09 1.53 14.79
N ASN A 18 -6.94 0.38 15.45
CA ASN A 18 -6.70 -0.89 14.79
C ASN A 18 -7.81 -1.27 13.80
N SER A 19 -9.07 -0.91 14.05
CA SER A 19 -10.16 -1.25 13.12
C SER A 19 -9.98 -0.49 11.82
N PHE A 20 -9.69 0.80 11.89
CA PHE A 20 -9.50 1.68 10.74
C PHE A 20 -8.25 1.34 9.91
N LEU A 21 -7.19 0.86 10.56
CA LEU A 21 -5.92 0.57 9.89
C LEU A 21 -5.76 -0.89 9.46
N ASN A 22 -6.47 -1.83 10.06
CA ASN A 22 -6.39 -3.25 9.68
C ASN A 22 -7.54 -3.66 8.78
N GLU A 23 -8.74 -3.21 9.11
CA GLU A 23 -9.94 -3.49 8.35
C GLU A 23 -10.19 -2.27 7.48
N LYS A 24 -10.43 -2.46 6.18
CA LYS A 24 -10.80 -1.36 5.26
C LYS A 24 -12.21 -0.84 5.54
N VAL A 25 -12.61 -0.87 6.81
CA VAL A 25 -13.97 -0.72 7.31
C VAL A 25 -13.90 -0.10 8.69
N THR A 26 -14.73 0.90 8.96
CA THR A 26 -14.95 1.44 10.30
C THR A 26 -16.45 1.58 10.59
N PRO A 27 -16.92 1.25 11.80
CA PRO A 27 -18.32 1.46 12.15
C PRO A 27 -18.61 2.95 12.32
N ILE A 28 -19.68 3.46 11.70
CA ILE A 28 -20.14 4.84 11.94
C ILE A 28 -20.90 4.86 13.29
N PRO A 29 -20.48 5.69 14.27
CA PRO A 29 -21.18 5.85 15.54
C PRO A 29 -22.67 6.18 15.38
N LYS A 30 -23.52 5.58 16.22
CA LYS A 30 -24.99 5.79 16.15
C LYS A 30 -25.42 7.25 16.24
N TRP A 31 -24.70 8.06 17.03
CA TRP A 31 -25.04 9.48 17.18
C TRP A 31 -24.90 10.27 15.87
N LEU A 32 -24.09 9.79 14.92
CA LEU A 32 -23.95 10.39 13.60
C LEU A 32 -25.05 10.00 12.64
N TRP A 33 -25.84 8.95 12.93
CA TRP A 33 -26.78 8.43 11.94
C TRP A 33 -27.87 9.43 11.59
N SER A 34 -28.37 10.16 12.58
CA SER A 34 -29.31 11.26 12.36
C SER A 34 -28.60 12.51 11.83
N VAL A 35 -27.42 12.83 12.36
CA VAL A 35 -26.65 14.04 11.99
C VAL A 35 -26.19 14.03 10.53
N TRP A 36 -25.92 12.85 9.99
CA TRP A 36 -25.46 12.63 8.62
C TRP A 36 -26.55 12.01 7.74
N GLU A 37 -27.80 11.95 8.21
CA GLU A 37 -28.93 11.40 7.46
C GLU A 37 -28.66 9.98 6.91
N ILE A 38 -27.88 9.18 7.64
CA ILE A 38 -27.41 7.85 7.24
C ILE A 38 -28.57 6.87 7.12
N GLU A 39 -29.55 6.96 8.03
CA GLU A 39 -30.73 6.09 7.98
C GLU A 39 -31.60 6.43 6.76
N GLU A 40 -31.79 7.71 6.47
CA GLU A 40 -32.57 8.13 5.29
C GLU A 40 -31.86 7.73 3.98
N THR A 41 -30.54 7.90 3.95
CA THR A 41 -29.73 7.67 2.75
C THR A 41 -29.42 6.19 2.49
N PHE A 42 -29.25 5.37 3.55
CA PHE A 42 -28.71 4.01 3.43
C PHE A 42 -29.47 2.90 4.17
N ASN A 43 -30.63 3.13 4.81
CA ASN A 43 -31.28 2.11 5.68
C ASN A 43 -31.57 0.75 5.01
N ASN A 44 -31.74 0.71 3.68
CA ASN A 44 -31.99 -0.53 2.92
C ASN A 44 -30.72 -1.17 2.35
N VAL A 45 -29.56 -0.53 2.52
CA VAL A 45 -28.28 -0.98 1.97
C VAL A 45 -27.59 -1.91 2.96
N ASN A 46 -27.50 -3.20 2.62
CA ASN A 46 -26.94 -4.23 3.52
C ASN A 46 -25.62 -4.84 3.02
N THR A 47 -25.11 -4.40 1.88
CA THR A 47 -23.92 -4.95 1.24
C THR A 47 -23.18 -3.88 0.45
N THR A 48 -21.87 -4.05 0.29
CA THR A 48 -21.03 -3.19 -0.55
C THR A 48 -21.25 -3.42 -2.05
N LYS A 49 -22.01 -4.45 -2.44
CA LYS A 49 -22.34 -4.74 -3.85
C LYS A 49 -23.52 -3.92 -4.38
N ASP A 50 -24.26 -3.27 -3.48
CA ASP A 50 -25.38 -2.42 -3.84
C ASP A 50 -24.84 -1.07 -4.31
N HIS A 51 -25.22 -0.61 -5.50
CA HIS A 51 -24.83 0.70 -6.01
C HIS A 51 -25.29 1.84 -5.10
N ALA A 52 -26.40 1.68 -4.37
CA ALA A 52 -26.85 2.68 -3.42
C ALA A 52 -25.88 2.88 -2.24
N SER A 53 -25.00 1.90 -1.98
CA SER A 53 -23.96 1.98 -0.95
C SER A 53 -22.79 2.89 -1.33
N GLU A 54 -22.60 3.16 -2.62
CA GLU A 54 -21.40 3.85 -3.11
C GLU A 54 -21.37 5.31 -2.65
N VAL A 55 -20.17 5.72 -2.23
CA VAL A 55 -19.86 7.07 -1.77
C VAL A 55 -18.50 7.49 -2.31
N ASP A 56 -18.32 8.80 -2.48
CA ASP A 56 -17.02 9.39 -2.79
C ASP A 56 -16.32 9.85 -1.52
N ILE A 57 -14.98 9.84 -1.55
CA ILE A 57 -14.14 10.28 -0.44
C ILE A 57 -13.07 11.22 -0.99
N ILE A 58 -13.01 12.46 -0.50
CA ILE A 58 -11.91 13.38 -0.79
C ILE A 58 -10.89 13.32 0.33
N PHE A 59 -9.63 13.05 -0.03
CA PHE A 59 -8.50 13.10 0.89
C PHE A 59 -7.27 13.68 0.20
N ALA A 60 -6.68 14.72 0.78
CA ALA A 60 -5.50 15.40 0.24
C ALA A 60 -5.65 15.87 -1.23
N GLY A 61 -6.85 16.33 -1.61
CA GLY A 61 -7.16 16.81 -2.96
C GLY A 61 -7.49 15.72 -3.99
N GLU A 62 -7.34 14.45 -3.62
CA GLU A 62 -7.63 13.30 -4.48
C GLU A 62 -8.98 12.66 -4.10
N THR A 63 -9.66 12.09 -5.09
CA THR A 63 -10.94 11.39 -4.90
C THR A 63 -10.75 9.87 -4.87
N TYR A 64 -11.42 9.22 -3.93
CA TYR A 64 -11.39 7.79 -3.69
C TYR A 64 -12.80 7.24 -3.55
N LYS A 65 -12.95 5.92 -3.70
CA LYS A 65 -14.24 5.23 -3.56
C LYS A 65 -14.41 4.57 -2.19
N GLY A 66 -15.67 4.56 -1.72
CA GLY A 66 -16.08 3.82 -0.53
C GLY A 66 -17.52 3.31 -0.61
N ASN A 67 -17.95 2.65 0.46
CA ASN A 67 -19.32 2.15 0.60
C ASN A 67 -19.83 2.32 2.03
N VAL A 68 -21.08 2.71 2.18
CA VAL A 68 -21.80 2.74 3.46
C VAL A 68 -22.91 1.68 3.44
N PHE A 69 -22.94 0.82 4.44
CA PHE A 69 -23.92 -0.27 4.51
C PHE A 69 -24.22 -0.69 5.95
N PHE A 70 -25.43 -1.19 6.18
CA PHE A 70 -25.85 -1.78 7.44
C PHE A 70 -25.54 -3.26 7.51
N SER A 71 -25.35 -3.72 8.74
CA SER A 71 -25.09 -5.13 9.04
C SER A 71 -25.74 -5.53 10.36
N SER A 72 -26.22 -6.76 10.43
CA SER A 72 -26.87 -7.29 11.63
C SER A 72 -25.85 -7.71 12.69
N ARG A 73 -26.14 -7.41 13.95
CA ARG A 73 -25.45 -7.88 15.15
C ARG A 73 -26.48 -8.31 16.20
N ALA A 74 -26.04 -9.06 17.20
CA ALA A 74 -26.88 -9.45 18.34
C ALA A 74 -27.49 -8.24 19.08
N SER A 75 -26.80 -7.10 19.08
CA SER A 75 -27.25 -5.83 19.69
C SER A 75 -27.99 -4.88 18.72
N GLY A 76 -28.40 -5.36 17.55
CA GLY A 76 -29.14 -4.60 16.52
C GLY A 76 -28.34 -4.37 15.24
N LYS A 77 -28.73 -3.36 14.45
CA LYS A 77 -27.99 -2.98 13.23
C LYS A 77 -26.72 -2.19 13.57
N MET A 78 -25.72 -2.30 12.70
CA MET A 78 -24.52 -1.47 12.72
C MET A 78 -24.22 -0.94 11.32
N CYS A 79 -24.12 0.38 11.19
CA CYS A 79 -23.64 1.06 9.99
C CYS A 79 -22.11 0.93 9.89
N ARG A 80 -21.65 0.49 8.73
CA ARG A 80 -20.24 0.32 8.39
C ARG A 80 -19.90 1.20 7.21
N PHE A 81 -18.71 1.79 7.27
CA PHE A 81 -18.13 2.56 6.20
C PHE A 81 -16.84 1.88 5.76
N SER A 82 -16.81 1.42 4.51
CA SER A 82 -15.64 0.83 3.88
C SER A 82 -15.04 1.74 2.82
N PHE A 83 -13.75 1.58 2.56
CA PHE A 83 -13.04 2.35 1.54
C PHE A 83 -12.05 1.50 0.77
N GLU A 84 -11.68 1.96 -0.42
CA GLU A 84 -10.83 1.20 -1.32
C GLU A 84 -9.39 1.02 -0.81
N GLN A 85 -8.68 0.04 -1.38
CA GLN A 85 -7.32 -0.31 -0.96
C GLN A 85 -6.32 0.83 -1.15
N LYS A 86 -6.49 1.66 -2.18
CA LYS A 86 -5.60 2.78 -2.47
C LYS A 86 -5.61 3.79 -1.32
N LEU A 87 -6.79 4.24 -0.91
CA LEU A 87 -6.94 5.14 0.25
C LEU A 87 -6.41 4.50 1.54
N HIS A 88 -6.71 3.22 1.76
CA HIS A 88 -6.22 2.49 2.94
C HIS A 88 -4.69 2.49 3.06
N SER A 89 -3.98 2.29 1.94
CA SER A 89 -2.52 2.34 1.92
C SER A 89 -1.98 3.72 2.27
N ILE A 90 -2.58 4.78 1.73
CA ILE A 90 -2.19 6.16 2.01
C ILE A 90 -2.46 6.51 3.49
N LEU A 91 -3.59 6.07 4.06
CA LEU A 91 -3.91 6.31 5.46
C LEU A 91 -2.92 5.61 6.41
N LYS A 92 -2.39 4.43 6.06
CA LYS A 92 -1.33 3.77 6.82
C LYS A 92 -0.01 4.54 6.80
N GLU A 93 0.31 5.17 5.67
CA GLU A 93 1.50 6.03 5.54
C GLU A 93 1.33 7.34 6.30
N GLN A 94 0.15 7.95 6.24
CA GLN A 94 -0.15 9.17 6.97
C GLN A 94 -0.15 8.92 8.49
N PHE A 95 -0.84 7.89 8.98
CA PHE A 95 -0.98 7.59 10.41
C PHE A 95 -0.04 6.47 10.85
N LEU A 96 1.23 6.74 10.63
CA LEU A 96 2.32 5.78 10.72
C LEU A 96 2.48 5.23 12.14
N MET A 97 2.37 6.08 13.15
CA MET A 97 2.58 5.64 14.53
C MET A 97 1.45 4.70 14.95
N SER A 98 0.19 5.03 14.65
CA SER A 98 -0.94 4.13 14.90
C SER A 98 -0.82 2.83 14.11
N TYR A 99 -0.28 2.86 12.89
CA TYR A 99 -0.05 1.66 12.11
C TYR A 99 1.01 0.75 12.72
N MET A 100 2.15 1.30 13.14
CA MET A 100 3.21 0.53 13.81
C MET A 100 2.73 -0.05 15.14
N ARG A 101 1.98 0.73 15.94
CA ARG A 101 1.32 0.22 17.15
C ARG A 101 0.35 -0.92 16.83
N SER A 102 -0.43 -0.81 15.77
CA SER A 102 -1.36 -1.86 15.35
C SER A 102 -0.62 -3.16 15.03
N LEU A 103 0.50 -3.08 14.30
CA LEU A 103 1.35 -4.24 13.99
C LEU A 103 1.97 -4.84 15.24
N GLU A 104 2.56 -4.02 16.12
CA GLU A 104 3.15 -4.47 17.38
C GLU A 104 2.10 -5.16 18.26
N GLY A 105 0.87 -4.63 18.31
CA GLY A 105 -0.23 -5.22 19.08
C GLY A 105 -0.63 -6.60 18.54
N LYS A 106 -0.59 -6.78 17.23
CA LYS A 106 -0.80 -8.08 16.59
C LYS A 106 0.34 -9.05 16.94
N ILE A 107 1.60 -8.64 16.83
CA ILE A 107 2.78 -9.47 17.14
C ILE A 107 2.74 -9.94 18.60
N ARG A 108 2.49 -9.02 19.54
CA ARG A 108 2.36 -9.33 20.97
C ARG A 108 1.27 -10.34 21.27
N LYS A 109 0.09 -10.18 20.66
CA LYS A 109 -1.02 -11.15 20.79
C LYS A 109 -0.63 -12.53 20.26
N ALA A 110 0.12 -12.59 19.15
CA ALA A 110 0.59 -13.86 18.58
C ALA A 110 1.57 -14.60 19.51
N VAL A 111 2.39 -13.88 20.27
CA VAL A 111 3.33 -14.43 21.28
C VAL A 111 2.64 -14.62 22.65
N GLY A 112 1.34 -14.38 22.76
CA GLY A 112 0.55 -14.64 23.98
C GLY A 112 0.57 -13.52 25.02
N SER A 113 1.08 -12.33 24.69
CA SER A 113 0.99 -11.17 25.58
C SER A 113 -0.47 -10.70 25.73
N LYS A 114 -0.88 -10.41 26.96
CA LYS A 114 -2.19 -9.86 27.33
C LYS A 114 -2.15 -8.35 27.58
N SER A 115 -1.01 -7.72 27.32
CA SER A 115 -0.78 -6.33 27.69
C SER A 115 -1.57 -5.37 26.79
N ASP A 116 -2.07 -4.29 27.38
CA ASP A 116 -2.87 -3.30 26.67
C ASP A 116 -1.95 -2.30 25.96
N ILE A 117 -1.71 -2.58 24.68
CA ILE A 117 -0.78 -1.77 23.88
C ILE A 117 -1.21 -0.30 23.75
N GLU A 118 -2.50 0.02 23.85
CA GLU A 118 -2.92 1.43 23.80
C GLU A 118 -2.50 2.21 25.05
N LYS A 119 -2.38 1.52 26.20
CA LYS A 119 -1.88 2.13 27.44
C LYS A 119 -0.36 2.28 27.44
N GLU A 120 0.35 1.31 26.88
CA GLU A 120 1.81 1.33 26.83
C GLU A 120 2.36 2.24 25.74
N ILE A 121 1.65 2.33 24.61
CA ILE A 121 2.05 3.12 23.44
C ILE A 121 0.88 4.06 23.05
N PRO A 122 0.67 5.14 23.80
CA PRO A 122 -0.45 6.05 23.56
C PRO A 122 -0.14 6.98 22.39
N PHE A 123 -0.56 6.59 21.19
CA PHE A 123 -0.65 7.48 20.04
C PHE A 123 -2.05 8.06 19.92
N TRP A 124 -2.08 9.39 19.77
CA TRP A 124 -3.28 10.20 19.71
C TRP A 124 -3.49 10.78 18.31
N GLU A 125 -3.46 9.93 17.29
CA GLU A 125 -3.70 10.34 15.92
C GLU A 125 -5.20 10.40 15.62
N PHE A 126 -5.61 11.48 14.95
CA PHE A 126 -7.01 11.78 14.67
C PHE A 126 -7.22 12.14 13.21
N LEU A 127 -8.27 11.55 12.65
CA LEU A 127 -8.81 11.89 11.35
C LEU A 127 -10.18 12.54 11.58
N ASP A 128 -10.35 13.75 11.08
CA ASP A 128 -11.67 14.35 11.01
C ASP A 128 -12.37 13.83 9.74
N ILE A 129 -13.58 13.33 9.91
CA ILE A 129 -14.44 12.82 8.83
C ILE A 129 -15.69 13.70 8.81
N GLU A 130 -15.98 14.26 7.65
CA GLU A 130 -17.21 15.02 7.38
C GLU A 130 -18.01 14.29 6.29
N PHE A 131 -19.34 14.43 6.29
CA PHE A 131 -20.20 13.79 5.30
C PHE A 131 -21.26 14.77 4.77
N ASN A 132 -21.36 14.84 3.45
CA ASN A 132 -22.46 15.48 2.74
C ASN A 132 -23.42 14.40 2.23
N ALA A 133 -24.65 14.39 2.77
CA ALA A 133 -25.69 13.44 2.40
C ALA A 133 -26.19 13.64 0.96
N GLU A 134 -26.35 14.89 0.51
CA GLU A 134 -26.88 15.23 -0.82
C GLU A 134 -26.00 14.66 -1.94
N SER A 135 -24.68 14.82 -1.80
CA SER A 135 -23.71 14.37 -2.80
C SER A 135 -23.05 13.03 -2.45
N LYS A 136 -23.45 12.37 -1.36
CA LYS A 136 -22.82 11.14 -0.83
C LYS A 136 -21.29 11.22 -0.75
N LEU A 137 -20.80 12.33 -0.23
CA LEU A 137 -19.38 12.66 -0.24
C LEU A 137 -18.82 12.74 1.17
N PHE A 138 -17.79 11.96 1.45
CA PHE A 138 -16.97 12.10 2.65
C PHE A 138 -15.78 13.01 2.39
N LYS A 139 -15.48 13.90 3.35
CA LYS A 139 -14.25 14.71 3.36
C LYS A 139 -13.39 14.27 4.52
N PHE A 140 -12.17 13.82 4.21
CA PHE A 140 -11.20 13.36 5.19
C PHE A 140 -10.13 14.42 5.38
N ILE A 141 -9.91 14.82 6.63
CA ILE A 141 -8.87 15.79 6.99
C ILE A 141 -8.02 15.23 8.12
N CYS A 142 -6.71 15.25 7.93
CA CYS A 142 -5.75 14.87 8.97
C CYS A 142 -5.77 15.94 10.07
N HIS A 143 -6.51 15.66 11.15
CA HIS A 143 -6.63 16.59 12.27
C HIS A 143 -5.37 16.63 13.10
N TYR A 144 -4.84 15.45 13.43
CA TYR A 144 -3.59 15.32 14.14
C TYR A 144 -2.85 14.05 13.75
N ASN A 145 -1.58 14.23 13.47
CA ASN A 145 -0.64 13.17 13.19
C ASN A 145 0.54 13.30 14.15
N GLN A 146 0.90 12.22 14.81
CA GLN A 146 2.05 12.21 15.71
C GLN A 146 3.30 12.00 14.87
N GLN A 147 4.17 13.01 14.83
CA GLN A 147 5.42 12.87 14.11
C GLN A 147 6.26 11.74 14.74
N PRO A 148 6.66 10.72 13.96
CA PRO A 148 7.63 9.75 14.42
C PRO A 148 8.93 10.43 14.85
N ILE A 149 9.62 9.86 15.85
CA ILE A 149 10.97 10.30 16.24
C ILE A 149 11.97 10.08 15.08
N PHE A 150 11.71 9.07 14.23
CA PHE A 150 12.54 8.73 13.06
C PHE A 150 11.71 8.70 11.77
N PRO A 151 11.22 9.84 11.26
CA PRO A 151 10.26 9.90 10.15
C PRO A 151 10.73 9.20 8.89
N GLU A 152 12.00 9.42 8.52
CA GLU A 152 12.57 8.85 7.31
C GLU A 152 12.76 7.33 7.41
N LEU A 153 13.14 6.82 8.60
CA LEU A 153 13.22 5.39 8.83
C LEU A 153 11.84 4.73 8.67
N PHE A 154 10.81 5.29 9.29
CA PHE A 154 9.49 4.70 9.24
C PHE A 154 8.85 4.79 7.84
N LYS A 155 9.06 5.88 7.08
CA LYS A 155 8.62 5.97 5.67
C LYS A 155 9.22 4.85 4.81
N GLN A 156 10.51 4.56 4.99
CA GLN A 156 11.18 3.46 4.30
C GLN A 156 10.58 2.10 4.72
N LEU A 157 10.26 1.93 6.01
CA LEU A 157 9.67 0.69 6.52
C LEU A 157 8.26 0.40 5.98
N VAL A 158 7.33 1.36 5.97
CA VAL A 158 5.92 1.11 5.56
C VAL A 158 5.81 0.63 4.12
N SER A 159 6.62 1.21 3.24
CA SER A 159 6.65 0.86 1.82
C SER A 159 7.45 -0.43 1.55
N SER A 160 8.27 -0.86 2.51
CA SER A 160 9.18 -2.01 2.36
C SER A 160 8.41 -3.33 2.20
N PRO A 161 8.94 -4.26 1.39
CA PRO A 161 8.46 -5.64 1.35
C PRO A 161 8.45 -6.32 2.72
N ALA A 162 9.38 -5.99 3.62
CA ALA A 162 9.48 -6.59 4.94
C ALA A 162 8.24 -6.31 5.81
N ILE A 163 7.79 -5.05 5.89
CA ILE A 163 6.56 -4.70 6.64
C ILE A 163 5.32 -5.30 5.98
N LYS A 164 5.25 -5.32 4.65
CA LYS A 164 4.15 -5.98 3.93
C LYS A 164 4.09 -7.47 4.25
N ALA A 165 5.23 -8.14 4.38
CA ALA A 165 5.29 -9.55 4.75
C ALA A 165 4.81 -9.79 6.20
N VAL A 166 5.18 -8.91 7.13
CA VAL A 166 4.65 -8.95 8.50
C VAL A 166 3.13 -8.74 8.51
N ASP A 167 2.61 -7.74 7.79
CA ASP A 167 1.16 -7.50 7.72
C ASP A 167 0.41 -8.68 7.08
N ASP A 168 0.93 -9.27 6.00
CA ASP A 168 0.31 -10.41 5.32
C ASP A 168 0.32 -11.68 6.20
N PHE A 169 1.43 -11.95 6.92
CA PHE A 169 1.50 -13.01 7.93
C PHE A 169 0.44 -12.83 9.02
N MET A 170 0.32 -11.61 9.57
CA MET A 170 -0.63 -11.33 10.63
C MET A 170 -2.10 -11.41 10.19
N ASN A 171 -2.39 -11.14 8.91
CA ASN A 171 -3.75 -11.22 8.36
C ASN A 171 -4.08 -12.58 7.75
N LYS A 172 -3.23 -13.61 7.94
CA LYS A 172 -3.40 -14.96 7.37
C LYS A 172 -3.61 -14.95 5.84
N LYS A 173 -3.01 -13.98 5.15
CA LYS A 173 -3.02 -13.97 3.68
C LYS A 173 -2.04 -15.03 3.18
N GLU A 174 -2.26 -15.51 1.95
CA GLU A 174 -1.44 -16.57 1.36
C GLU A 174 0.06 -16.23 1.40
N ALA A 175 0.85 -17.14 1.97
CA ALA A 175 2.29 -16.97 2.19
C ALA A 175 3.14 -16.95 0.90
N ASN A 176 2.53 -17.22 -0.26
CA ASN A 176 3.20 -17.34 -1.57
C ASN A 176 2.99 -16.12 -2.47
N ARG A 177 2.92 -14.91 -1.90
CA ARG A 177 2.77 -13.68 -2.67
C ARG A 177 4.13 -13.06 -3.04
N ILE A 178 4.21 -12.51 -4.25
CA ILE A 178 5.31 -11.64 -4.68
C ILE A 178 5.07 -10.21 -4.18
N TYR A 179 6.00 -9.68 -3.39
CA TYR A 179 5.94 -8.29 -2.89
C TYR A 179 6.57 -7.34 -3.91
N LYS A 180 5.74 -6.42 -4.42
CA LYS A 180 6.13 -5.45 -5.44
C LYS A 180 6.57 -4.14 -4.78
N GLN A 181 7.66 -3.56 -5.28
CA GLN A 181 8.14 -2.23 -4.93
C GLN A 181 7.97 -1.29 -6.14
N ASN A 182 7.65 -0.03 -5.86
CA ASN A 182 7.53 1.01 -6.86
C ASN A 182 8.92 1.48 -7.31
N TRP A 183 9.00 2.16 -8.45
CA TRP A 183 10.24 2.76 -8.93
C TRP A 183 10.88 3.68 -7.89
N LYS A 184 12.20 3.56 -7.72
CA LYS A 184 13.02 4.44 -6.88
C LYS A 184 14.26 4.92 -7.61
N PRO A 185 14.78 6.12 -7.28
CA PRO A 185 16.05 6.62 -7.80
C PRO A 185 17.23 5.73 -7.43
N ARG A 186 18.23 5.61 -8.31
CA ARG A 186 19.47 4.86 -8.05
C ARG A 186 20.17 5.25 -6.75
N SER A 187 20.09 6.51 -6.32
CA SER A 187 20.69 6.94 -5.05
C SER A 187 20.14 6.19 -3.82
N GLU A 188 18.98 5.54 -3.93
CA GLU A 188 18.29 4.94 -2.78
C GLU A 188 18.53 3.43 -2.60
N TYR A 189 19.17 2.72 -3.54
CA TYR A 189 19.23 1.24 -3.47
C TYR A 189 19.92 0.71 -2.21
N LYS A 190 20.84 1.49 -1.63
CA LYS A 190 21.55 1.12 -0.40
C LYS A 190 20.63 1.05 0.83
N ASN A 191 19.43 1.62 0.72
CA ASN A 191 18.41 1.59 1.77
C ASN A 191 17.55 0.31 1.72
N GLU A 192 17.69 -0.53 0.69
CA GLU A 192 16.87 -1.74 0.50
C GLU A 192 17.41 -2.94 1.32
N VAL A 193 17.56 -2.72 2.63
CA VAL A 193 18.06 -3.72 3.57
C VAL A 193 17.12 -4.93 3.59
N GLY A 194 17.68 -6.13 3.43
CA GLY A 194 16.92 -7.37 3.42
C GLY A 194 16.19 -7.68 2.10
N ALA A 195 16.44 -6.92 1.03
CA ALA A 195 15.94 -7.26 -0.31
C ALA A 195 16.70 -8.48 -0.87
N GLU A 196 16.18 -9.66 -0.53
CA GLU A 196 16.70 -10.97 -0.94
C GLU A 196 15.71 -11.71 -1.84
N ASN A 197 16.23 -12.65 -2.65
CA ASN A 197 15.43 -13.45 -3.57
C ASN A 197 14.52 -12.60 -4.48
N VAL A 198 15.11 -11.78 -5.34
CA VAL A 198 14.38 -10.75 -6.09
C VAL A 198 14.55 -10.86 -7.60
N ILE A 199 13.52 -10.40 -8.33
CA ILE A 199 13.63 -9.99 -9.73
C ILE A 199 13.60 -8.47 -9.77
N TYR A 200 14.60 -7.84 -10.35
CA TYR A 200 14.70 -6.38 -10.46
C TYR A 200 14.66 -5.91 -11.91
N THR A 201 14.27 -4.65 -12.07
CA THR A 201 14.34 -3.92 -13.33
C THR A 201 15.12 -2.63 -13.10
N LEU A 202 16.10 -2.38 -13.96
CA LEU A 202 16.83 -1.13 -14.04
C LEU A 202 16.34 -0.36 -15.26
N ILE A 203 16.31 0.96 -15.14
CA ILE A 203 16.00 1.85 -16.26
C ILE A 203 17.00 3.00 -16.30
N ASP A 204 17.40 3.33 -17.51
CA ASP A 204 18.13 4.53 -17.87
C ASP A 204 17.17 5.40 -18.68
N THR A 205 16.62 6.44 -18.04
CA THR A 205 15.61 7.28 -18.68
C THR A 205 16.19 8.23 -19.71
N GLU A 206 17.50 8.51 -19.66
CA GLU A 206 18.18 9.39 -20.62
C GLU A 206 18.45 8.66 -21.94
N ASN A 207 19.06 7.48 -21.85
CA ASN A 207 19.40 6.65 -23.01
C ASN A 207 18.25 5.71 -23.42
N LYS A 208 17.14 5.74 -22.68
CA LYS A 208 15.95 4.91 -22.87
C LYS A 208 16.26 3.41 -22.86
N LEU A 209 17.05 2.95 -21.89
CA LEU A 209 17.44 1.54 -21.78
C LEU A 209 16.75 0.88 -20.59
N ILE A 210 16.39 -0.39 -20.75
CA ILE A 210 15.81 -1.24 -19.71
C ILE A 210 16.66 -2.51 -19.58
N TYR A 211 16.89 -2.92 -18.33
CA TYR A 211 17.56 -4.18 -18.01
C TYR A 211 16.76 -4.91 -16.93
N ILE A 212 16.58 -6.23 -17.10
CA ILE A 212 15.93 -7.11 -16.12
C ILE A 212 16.99 -8.06 -15.56
N GLY A 213 16.95 -8.32 -14.25
CA GLY A 213 17.88 -9.29 -13.66
C GLY A 213 17.34 -9.92 -12.38
N GLU A 214 18.04 -10.95 -11.90
CA GLU A 214 17.79 -11.57 -10.61
C GLU A 214 18.92 -11.33 -9.61
N ALA A 215 18.58 -11.36 -8.33
CA ALA A 215 19.57 -11.36 -7.26
C ALA A 215 19.12 -12.20 -6.06
N LYS A 216 20.07 -12.95 -5.49
CA LYS A 216 19.95 -13.46 -4.11
C LYS A 216 19.97 -12.33 -3.09
N LYS A 217 20.82 -11.33 -3.29
CA LYS A 217 20.97 -10.12 -2.45
C LYS A 217 21.08 -8.89 -3.34
N LEU A 218 20.09 -8.00 -3.28
CA LEU A 218 19.98 -6.87 -4.21
C LEU A 218 21.14 -5.88 -4.11
N ILE A 219 21.47 -5.43 -2.90
CA ILE A 219 22.54 -4.43 -2.65
C ILE A 219 23.87 -4.95 -3.19
N ALA A 220 24.25 -6.18 -2.79
CA ALA A 220 25.48 -6.81 -3.27
C ALA A 220 25.51 -6.96 -4.80
N ARG A 221 24.35 -7.24 -5.42
CA ARG A 221 24.26 -7.31 -6.88
C ARG A 221 24.50 -5.95 -7.54
N PHE A 222 23.94 -4.87 -7.01
CA PHE A 222 24.12 -3.53 -7.57
C PHE A 222 25.53 -2.99 -7.33
N ASP A 223 26.16 -3.33 -6.21
CA ASP A 223 27.55 -2.95 -5.91
C ASP A 223 28.57 -3.70 -6.78
N SER A 224 28.24 -4.89 -7.29
CA SER A 224 29.16 -5.75 -8.07
C SER A 224 29.60 -5.20 -9.43
N ASN A 225 29.14 -4.01 -9.83
CA ASN A 225 29.38 -3.37 -11.13
C ASN A 225 29.08 -4.29 -12.34
N SER A 226 28.17 -5.25 -12.17
CA SER A 226 27.88 -6.29 -13.17
C SER A 226 26.97 -5.82 -14.31
N HIS A 227 26.44 -4.59 -14.22
CA HIS A 227 25.48 -4.02 -15.18
C HIS A 227 26.16 -3.18 -16.27
N THR A 228 27.26 -3.69 -16.84
CA THR A 228 28.07 -2.97 -17.84
C THR A 228 27.32 -2.63 -19.12
N VAL A 229 26.21 -3.31 -19.41
CA VAL A 229 25.31 -3.04 -20.55
C VAL A 229 24.39 -1.85 -20.33
N ILE A 230 24.22 -1.38 -19.10
CA ILE A 230 23.38 -0.24 -18.74
C ILE A 230 24.05 0.65 -17.68
N PRO A 231 25.29 1.11 -17.87
CA PRO A 231 26.09 1.72 -16.80
C PRO A 231 25.46 2.97 -16.17
N LYS A 232 24.64 3.68 -16.95
CA LYS A 232 23.97 4.94 -16.59
C LYS A 232 22.53 4.78 -16.08
N TRP A 233 22.10 3.56 -15.71
CA TRP A 233 20.80 3.38 -15.07
C TRP A 233 20.62 4.36 -13.91
N ASN A 234 19.44 4.97 -13.80
CA ASN A 234 19.13 6.05 -12.86
C ASN A 234 17.89 5.76 -12.02
N PHE A 235 17.07 4.77 -12.37
CA PHE A 235 16.02 4.24 -11.51
C PHE A 235 16.05 2.71 -11.47
N TYR A 236 15.48 2.16 -10.40
CA TYR A 236 15.29 0.73 -10.24
C TYR A 236 13.92 0.42 -9.64
N LYS A 237 13.44 -0.78 -9.88
CA LYS A 237 12.38 -1.41 -9.09
C LYS A 237 12.69 -2.88 -8.87
N TYR A 238 12.06 -3.51 -7.88
CA TYR A 238 12.19 -4.94 -7.69
C TYR A 238 10.94 -5.61 -7.11
N ASN A 239 10.88 -6.91 -7.31
CA ASN A 239 9.85 -7.80 -6.79
C ASN A 239 10.53 -8.85 -5.91
N VAL A 240 10.14 -8.93 -4.65
CA VAL A 240 10.59 -9.98 -3.73
C VAL A 240 9.76 -11.22 -3.95
N LEU A 241 10.44 -12.32 -4.30
CA LEU A 241 9.81 -13.61 -4.49
C LEU A 241 9.63 -14.30 -3.12
N PRO A 242 8.52 -15.03 -2.93
CA PRO A 242 8.38 -15.90 -1.77
C PRO A 242 9.47 -17.00 -1.80
N LYS A 243 9.80 -17.54 -0.63
CA LYS A 243 10.83 -18.59 -0.49
C LYS A 243 10.56 -19.82 -1.36
N SER A 244 9.29 -20.16 -1.58
CA SER A 244 8.86 -21.26 -2.46
C SER A 244 9.29 -21.09 -3.93
N LEU A 245 9.59 -19.86 -4.36
CA LEU A 245 10.04 -19.53 -5.72
C LEU A 245 11.55 -19.28 -5.81
N GLU A 246 12.32 -19.52 -4.74
CA GLU A 246 13.75 -19.24 -4.72
C GLU A 246 14.52 -20.03 -5.79
N ASP A 247 14.19 -21.31 -5.95
CA ASP A 247 14.81 -22.21 -6.95
C ASP A 247 14.39 -21.88 -8.38
N TYR A 248 13.26 -21.20 -8.56
CA TYR A 248 12.72 -20.79 -9.85
C TYR A 248 13.10 -19.37 -10.25
N ARG A 249 13.87 -18.65 -9.42
CA ARG A 249 14.18 -17.23 -9.63
C ARG A 249 14.82 -16.96 -10.99
N LEU A 250 15.77 -17.79 -11.43
CA LEU A 250 16.38 -17.66 -12.76
C LEU A 250 15.37 -17.90 -13.89
N THR A 251 14.49 -18.89 -13.75
CA THR A 251 13.42 -19.17 -14.72
C THR A 251 12.44 -18.00 -14.82
N LEU A 252 12.10 -17.36 -13.69
CA LEU A 252 11.24 -16.19 -13.65
C LEU A 252 11.90 -14.94 -14.26
N GLU A 253 13.21 -14.77 -14.08
CA GLU A 253 13.98 -13.74 -14.78
C GLU A 253 13.90 -13.93 -16.30
N ARG A 254 14.14 -15.17 -16.77
CA ARG A 254 14.10 -15.53 -18.20
C ARG A 254 12.74 -15.24 -18.82
N MET A 255 11.67 -15.62 -18.12
CA MET A 255 10.30 -15.30 -18.51
C MET A 255 10.09 -13.78 -18.62
N ALA A 256 10.47 -13.01 -17.60
CA ALA A 256 10.31 -11.56 -17.60
C ALA A 256 11.11 -10.86 -18.71
N ILE A 257 12.33 -11.34 -19.00
CA ILE A 257 13.14 -10.86 -20.12
C ILE A 257 12.43 -11.14 -21.44
N ARG A 258 11.95 -12.38 -21.64
CA ARG A 258 11.27 -12.80 -22.86
C ARG A 258 9.99 -12.00 -23.10
N ASP A 259 9.18 -11.81 -22.06
CA ASP A 259 7.95 -11.02 -22.15
C ASP A 259 8.26 -9.58 -22.60
N MET A 260 9.29 -8.96 -22.01
CA MET A 260 9.67 -7.60 -22.37
C MET A 260 10.29 -7.50 -23.78
N ALA A 261 11.03 -8.52 -24.21
CA ALA A 261 11.66 -8.55 -25.53
C ALA A 261 10.63 -8.60 -26.68
N ASN A 262 9.42 -9.11 -26.42
CA ASN A 262 8.33 -9.08 -27.39
C ASN A 262 7.75 -7.66 -27.60
N PHE A 263 8.01 -6.73 -26.68
CA PHE A 263 7.43 -5.38 -26.68
C PHE A 263 8.44 -4.25 -26.93
N LEU A 264 9.73 -4.50 -26.68
CA LEU A 264 10.80 -3.52 -26.77
C LEU A 264 11.83 -3.90 -27.84
N GLU A 265 12.48 -2.90 -28.42
CA GLU A 265 13.66 -3.14 -29.27
C GLU A 265 14.75 -3.86 -28.46
N ASN A 266 15.39 -4.86 -29.06
CA ASN A 266 16.40 -5.69 -28.44
C ASN A 266 17.27 -6.37 -29.52
N GLU A 267 18.40 -6.94 -29.12
CA GLU A 267 19.39 -7.57 -30.02
C GLU A 267 18.99 -8.99 -30.48
N ALA A 268 17.91 -9.57 -29.93
CA ALA A 268 17.49 -10.91 -30.31
C ALA A 268 16.60 -10.88 -31.56
N ASP A 269 16.83 -11.86 -32.43
CA ASP A 269 16.03 -12.11 -33.62
C ASP A 269 14.76 -12.89 -33.24
N ILE A 270 13.78 -12.18 -32.70
CA ILE A 270 12.51 -12.73 -32.22
C ILE A 270 11.34 -11.86 -32.72
N PRO A 271 10.15 -12.45 -32.98
CA PRO A 271 8.97 -11.66 -33.33
C PRO A 271 8.62 -10.68 -32.20
N LYS A 272 8.41 -9.41 -32.55
CA LYS A 272 8.10 -8.36 -31.58
C LYS A 272 7.10 -7.35 -32.15
N ILE A 273 6.29 -6.78 -31.26
CA ILE A 273 5.41 -5.64 -31.53
C ILE A 273 5.95 -4.49 -30.67
N GLU A 274 6.67 -3.57 -31.30
CA GLU A 274 7.29 -2.46 -30.59
C GLU A 274 6.24 -1.44 -30.14
N ILE A 275 6.18 -1.18 -28.83
CA ILE A 275 5.20 -0.23 -28.24
C ILE A 275 5.87 0.98 -27.57
N SER A 276 7.20 1.05 -27.58
CA SER A 276 7.96 2.07 -26.85
C SER A 276 9.34 2.27 -27.48
N ALA A 277 9.85 3.51 -27.41
CA ALA A 277 11.20 3.86 -27.84
C ALA A 277 12.31 3.40 -26.86
N TYR A 278 11.96 2.63 -25.83
CA TYR A 278 12.93 2.04 -24.92
C TYR A 278 13.48 0.73 -25.47
N LYS A 279 14.76 0.45 -25.19
CA LYS A 279 15.43 -0.77 -25.64
C LYS A 279 15.75 -1.69 -24.46
N LEU A 280 15.48 -2.97 -24.61
CA LEU A 280 15.89 -4.01 -23.66
C LEU A 280 17.33 -4.44 -23.97
N VAL A 281 18.25 -4.23 -23.02
CA VAL A 281 19.70 -4.48 -23.21
C VAL A 281 20.18 -5.81 -22.60
N ASN A 282 19.26 -6.70 -22.25
CA ASN A 282 19.58 -8.05 -21.79
C ASN A 282 20.24 -8.86 -22.92
N ARG A 283 21.46 -9.38 -22.69
CA ARG A 283 22.19 -10.19 -23.69
C ARG A 283 21.62 -11.59 -23.91
N LYS A 284 21.04 -12.18 -22.87
CA LYS A 284 20.49 -13.54 -22.92
C LYS A 284 18.97 -13.45 -22.96
N ILE A 285 18.41 -13.61 -24.16
CA ILE A 285 16.97 -13.62 -24.43
C ILE A 285 16.65 -15.00 -25.01
N ASP A 286 15.73 -15.73 -24.40
CA ASP A 286 15.32 -17.04 -24.88
C ASP A 286 14.54 -16.89 -26.20
N LYS A 287 14.68 -17.85 -27.11
CA LYS A 287 14.06 -17.81 -28.44
C LYS A 287 12.66 -18.40 -28.44
#